data_AF-A0A849SE21-F1
#
_entry.id   AF-A0A849SE21-F1
#
_cell.length_a   1.000
_cell.length_b   1.000
_cell.length_c   1.000
_cell.angle_alpha   90.00
_cell.angle_beta   90.00
_cell.angle_gamma   90.00
#
_symmetry.space_group_name_H-M   'P 1'
#
loop_
_entity.id
_entity.type
_entity.pdbx_description
1 polymer ?
#
loop_
_entity_poly.entity_id
_entity_poly.type
_entity_poly.pdbx_seq_one_letter_code
_entity_poly.pdbx_strand_id
1 'polypeptide(L)'
;MDKELVAQAAQNLRLINILLYESNLKRFGELAASQNLGQLTKQRVKVEPCETSGQDKTIKLFRVFVELGVRIIDLENDFQEDQNAVFQIEATFQVDYELSGDVEQKALEEFAHVNTVHNTWPFWRQYVFNTANQAGLPCPEIPLKTDLLVKSQ
;
A
#
# COMPACT_ATOMS: atom_id res chain seq x y z
N MET A 1 -1.63 14.15 10.47
CA MET A 1 -3.00 13.65 10.29
C MET A 1 -3.97 14.64 10.87
N ASP A 2 -4.49 15.49 10.00
CA ASP A 2 -5.59 16.38 10.33
C ASP A 2 -6.91 15.59 10.24
N LYS A 3 -7.51 15.28 11.40
CA LYS A 3 -8.70 14.43 11.48
C LYS A 3 -9.93 15.08 10.84
N GLU A 4 -10.01 16.41 10.83
CA GLU A 4 -11.15 17.13 10.25
C GLU A 4 -11.09 17.09 8.73
N LEU A 5 -9.91 17.32 8.16
CA LEU A 5 -9.69 17.21 6.71
C LEU A 5 -9.94 15.80 6.18
N VAL A 6 -9.46 14.78 6.90
CA VAL A 6 -9.71 13.38 6.55
C VAL A 6 -11.21 13.04 6.59
N ALA A 7 -11.92 13.51 7.62
CA ALA A 7 -13.36 13.27 7.75
C ALA A 7 -14.16 13.96 6.65
N GLN A 8 -13.81 15.20 6.30
CA GLN A 8 -14.43 15.95 5.21
C GLN A 8 -14.26 15.23 3.86
N ALA A 9 -13.05 14.77 3.55
CA ALA A 9 -12.79 13.99 2.34
C ALA A 9 -13.57 12.67 2.35
N ALA A 10 -13.56 11.93 3.47
CA ALA A 10 -14.25 10.64 3.59
C ALA A 10 -15.77 10.73 3.35
N GLN A 11 -16.41 11.85 3.71
CA GLN A 11 -17.85 12.06 3.47
C GLN A 11 -18.19 12.29 1.99
N ASN A 12 -17.23 12.75 1.19
CA ASN A 12 -17.43 13.13 -0.21
C ASN A 12 -16.81 12.13 -1.20
N LEU A 13 -16.15 11.09 -0.71
CA LEU A 13 -15.48 10.08 -1.52
C LEU A 13 -16.21 8.74 -1.42
N ARG A 14 -16.55 8.16 -2.57
CA ARG A 14 -17.07 6.79 -2.67
C ARG A 14 -16.02 5.89 -3.29
N LEU A 15 -15.61 4.84 -2.57
CA LEU A 15 -14.68 3.84 -3.11
C LEU A 15 -15.34 3.09 -4.27
N ILE A 16 -14.70 3.11 -5.44
CA ILE A 16 -15.17 2.42 -6.64
C ILE A 16 -14.48 1.08 -6.79
N ASN A 17 -13.14 1.06 -6.74
CA ASN A 17 -12.36 -0.16 -6.87
C ASN A 17 -10.99 -0.04 -6.19
N ILE A 18 -10.38 -1.20 -5.95
CA ILE A 18 -8.98 -1.38 -5.59
C ILE A 18 -8.45 -2.45 -6.54
N LEU A 19 -7.40 -2.14 -7.30
CA LEU A 19 -6.81 -3.05 -8.27
C LEU A 19 -5.29 -3.11 -8.13
N LEU A 20 -4.74 -4.30 -8.38
CA LEU A 20 -3.29 -4.49 -8.46
C LEU A 20 -2.82 -3.92 -9.80
N TYR A 21 -2.12 -2.79 -9.75
CA TYR A 21 -1.65 -2.06 -10.93
C TYR A 21 -0.32 -2.61 -11.43
N GLU A 22 0.61 -2.86 -10.51
CA GLU A 22 1.93 -3.39 -10.79
C GLU A 22 2.37 -4.29 -9.65
N SER A 23 3.19 -5.30 -9.94
CA SER A 23 3.78 -6.13 -8.90
C SER A 23 5.12 -6.72 -9.32
N ASN A 24 6.01 -6.90 -8.35
CA ASN A 24 7.33 -7.46 -8.57
C ASN A 24 7.70 -8.43 -7.43
N LEU A 25 8.22 -9.59 -7.79
CA LEU A 25 8.89 -10.52 -6.87
C LEU A 25 10.32 -10.70 -7.37
N LYS A 26 11.29 -10.38 -6.52
CA LYS A 26 12.71 -10.57 -6.83
C LYS A 26 13.37 -11.45 -5.77
N ARG A 27 14.11 -12.46 -6.22
CA ARG A 27 15.03 -13.24 -5.40
C ARG A 27 16.44 -12.75 -5.64
N PHE A 28 17.22 -12.67 -4.57
CA PHE A 28 18.59 -12.19 -4.61
C PHE A 28 19.58 -13.30 -4.20
N GLY A 29 19.11 -14.32 -3.48
CA GLY A 29 19.90 -15.49 -3.12
C GLY A 29 19.05 -16.75 -2.89
N GLU A 30 19.72 -17.86 -2.61
CA GLU A 30 19.06 -19.09 -2.13
C GLU A 30 18.62 -18.93 -0.68
N LEU A 31 17.52 -19.60 -0.31
CA LEU A 31 17.11 -19.68 1.09
C LEU A 31 17.97 -20.71 1.82
N ALA A 32 18.87 -20.25 2.69
CA ALA A 32 19.57 -21.15 3.59
C ALA A 32 18.63 -21.67 4.69
N ALA A 33 18.86 -22.91 5.14
CA ALA A 33 17.96 -23.66 6.02
C ALA A 33 17.83 -23.09 7.46
N SER A 34 18.73 -22.21 7.88
CA SER A 34 18.70 -21.54 9.19
C SER A 34 19.22 -20.12 9.04
N GLN A 35 18.37 -19.11 9.21
CA GLN A 35 18.82 -17.71 9.20
C GLN A 35 18.04 -16.88 10.21
N ASN A 36 18.77 -16.01 10.92
CA ASN A 36 18.23 -14.88 11.65
C ASN A 36 17.80 -13.82 10.61
N LEU A 37 16.52 -13.84 10.22
CA LEU A 37 15.99 -12.99 9.17
C LEU A 37 15.49 -11.65 9.72
N GLY A 38 15.88 -10.57 9.04
CA GLY A 38 15.33 -9.23 9.23
C GLY A 38 14.29 -8.88 8.17
N GLN A 39 13.45 -7.89 8.46
CA GLN A 39 12.43 -7.38 7.55
C GLN A 39 12.49 -5.86 7.42
N LEU A 40 12.47 -5.36 6.19
CA LEU A 40 12.33 -3.95 5.85
C LEU A 40 11.03 -3.72 5.08
N THR A 41 10.31 -2.65 5.41
CA THR A 41 9.05 -2.28 4.74
C THR A 41 9.18 -0.97 3.99
N LYS A 42 8.58 -0.89 2.81
CA LYS A 42 8.48 0.30 1.98
C LYS A 42 7.00 0.68 1.83
N GLN A 43 6.70 1.97 1.98
CA GLN A 43 5.38 2.54 1.70
C GLN A 43 5.57 3.88 0.97
N ARG A 44 4.87 4.06 -0.15
CA ARG A 44 4.77 5.33 -0.85
C ARG A 44 3.33 5.51 -1.35
N VAL A 45 2.84 6.74 -1.29
CA VAL A 45 1.53 7.10 -1.80
C VAL A 45 1.72 8.19 -2.83
N LYS A 46 1.14 8.00 -4.02
CA LYS A 46 1.12 8.96 -5.11
C LYS A 46 -0.33 9.25 -5.46
N VAL A 47 -0.67 10.52 -5.64
CA VAL A 47 -2.03 10.98 -5.94
C VAL A 47 -2.05 11.53 -7.36
N GLU A 48 -3.05 11.14 -8.15
CA GLU A 48 -3.27 11.67 -9.50
C GLU A 48 -4.74 12.08 -9.68
N PRO A 49 -5.04 13.36 -9.99
CA PRO A 49 -6.39 13.75 -10.34
C PRO A 49 -6.77 13.12 -11.69
N CYS A 50 -7.98 12.56 -11.79
CA CYS A 50 -8.47 11.95 -13.02
C CYS A 50 -9.91 12.39 -13.29
N GLU A 51 -10.19 12.94 -14.45
CA GLU A 51 -11.56 13.21 -14.87
C GLU A 51 -11.93 12.19 -15.96
N THR A 52 -13.09 11.54 -15.81
CA THR A 52 -13.61 10.64 -16.85
C THR A 52 -14.99 11.10 -17.29
N SER A 53 -15.17 11.25 -18.60
CA SER A 53 -16.46 11.55 -19.22
C SER A 53 -17.10 10.24 -19.69
N GLY A 54 -18.14 9.81 -19.00
CA GLY A 54 -19.06 8.78 -19.51
C GLY A 54 -20.09 9.40 -20.45
N GLN A 55 -20.72 8.56 -21.29
CA GLN A 55 -21.61 8.97 -22.40
C GLN A 55 -22.73 9.97 -22.03
N ASP A 56 -23.11 10.12 -20.75
CA ASP A 56 -24.11 11.11 -20.31
C ASP A 56 -23.78 11.86 -19.00
N LYS A 57 -22.66 11.57 -18.32
CA LYS A 57 -22.25 12.25 -17.07
C LYS A 57 -20.72 12.33 -16.94
N THR A 58 -20.22 13.52 -16.65
CA THR A 58 -18.85 13.73 -16.20
C THR A 58 -18.72 13.22 -14.76
N ILE A 59 -17.88 12.21 -14.55
CA ILE A 59 -17.56 11.68 -13.23
C ILE A 59 -16.16 12.18 -12.85
N LYS A 60 -16.09 12.94 -11.76
CA LYS A 60 -14.82 13.34 -11.16
C LYS A 60 -14.25 12.14 -10.40
N LEU A 61 -13.05 11.69 -10.77
CA LEU A 61 -12.35 10.59 -10.10
C LEU A 61 -11.13 11.09 -9.33
N PHE A 62 -10.96 10.54 -8.15
CA PHE A 62 -9.78 10.69 -7.34
C PHE A 62 -9.01 9.37 -7.36
N ARG A 63 -7.88 9.34 -8.06
CA ARG A 63 -7.05 8.15 -8.22
C ARG A 63 -5.83 8.23 -7.31
N VAL A 64 -5.60 7.17 -6.56
CA VAL A 64 -4.46 7.06 -5.66
C VAL A 64 -3.70 5.77 -5.96
N PHE A 65 -2.39 5.89 -6.08
CA PHE A 65 -1.48 4.77 -6.19
C PHE A 65 -0.78 4.56 -4.84
N VAL A 66 -0.94 3.37 -4.28
CA VAL A 66 -0.30 2.97 -3.03
C VAL A 66 0.75 1.91 -3.34
N GLU A 67 2.01 2.29 -3.30
CA GLU A 67 3.16 1.40 -3.46
C GLU A 67 3.55 0.83 -2.10
N LEU A 68 3.55 -0.50 -1.99
CA LEU A 68 3.91 -1.24 -0.79
C LEU A 68 4.99 -2.25 -1.13
N GLY A 69 5.93 -2.43 -0.22
CA GLY A 69 7.02 -3.37 -0.39
C GLY A 69 7.46 -4.00 0.92
N VAL A 70 7.85 -5.26 0.85
CA VAL A 70 8.54 -5.96 1.93
C VAL A 70 9.80 -6.60 1.38
N ARG A 71 10.91 -6.39 2.07
CA ARG A 71 12.22 -6.95 1.75
C ARG A 71 12.71 -7.75 2.94
N ILE A 72 13.08 -9.00 2.71
CA ILE A 72 13.70 -9.86 3.71
C ILE A 72 15.21 -9.81 3.52
N ILE A 73 15.91 -9.61 4.63
CA ILE A 73 17.36 -9.53 4.67
C ILE A 73 17.92 -10.60 5.60
N ASP A 74 19.10 -11.09 5.28
CA ASP A 74 19.90 -11.93 6.15
C ASP A 74 20.74 -11.05 7.09
N LEU A 75 20.58 -11.24 8.40
CA LEU A 75 21.29 -10.45 9.42
C LEU A 75 22.66 -11.02 9.77
N GLU A 76 23.01 -12.22 9.29
CA GLU A 76 24.30 -12.86 9.60
C GLU A 76 25.41 -12.47 8.62
N ASN A 77 25.07 -11.92 7.46
CA ASN A 77 26.04 -11.45 6.46
C ASN A 77 26.42 -9.98 6.68
N ASP A 78 27.72 -9.65 6.56
CA ASP A 78 28.25 -8.31 6.85
C ASP A 78 27.72 -7.25 5.87
N PHE A 79 27.10 -6.22 6.45
CA PHE A 79 26.45 -5.03 5.90
C PHE A 79 26.92 -4.50 4.52
N GLN A 80 26.37 -5.07 3.44
CA GLN A 80 26.09 -4.32 2.21
C GLN A 80 24.61 -4.48 1.85
N GLU A 81 23.87 -3.36 1.81
CA GLU A 81 22.39 -3.33 1.73
C GLU A 81 21.79 -4.12 0.56
N ASP A 82 22.51 -4.26 -0.56
CA ASP A 82 22.07 -5.02 -1.72
C ASP A 82 22.54 -6.49 -1.72
N GLN A 83 23.58 -6.84 -0.96
CA GLN A 83 24.10 -8.22 -0.91
C GLN A 83 23.39 -9.09 0.13
N ASN A 84 22.77 -8.48 1.14
CA ASN A 84 22.09 -9.22 2.21
C ASN A 84 20.61 -9.46 1.95
N ALA A 85 20.05 -8.94 0.86
CA ALA A 85 18.66 -9.22 0.52
C ALA A 85 18.50 -10.69 0.15
N VAL A 86 17.48 -11.35 0.70
CA VAL A 86 17.12 -12.73 0.33
C VAL A 86 16.07 -12.68 -0.78
N PHE A 87 14.98 -11.96 -0.53
CA PHE A 87 13.93 -11.69 -1.51
C PHE A 87 13.19 -10.39 -1.18
N GLN A 88 12.46 -9.90 -2.17
CA GLN A 88 11.63 -8.72 -2.07
C GLN A 88 10.32 -8.93 -2.82
N ILE A 89 9.22 -8.51 -2.21
CA ILE A 89 7.89 -8.44 -2.81
C ILE A 89 7.48 -6.97 -2.82
N GLU A 90 7.08 -6.46 -3.97
CA GLU A 90 6.51 -5.12 -4.14
C GLU A 90 5.20 -5.19 -4.92
N ALA A 91 4.29 -4.29 -4.59
CA ALA A 91 3.03 -4.12 -5.30
C ALA A 91 2.60 -2.65 -5.28
N THR A 92 2.04 -2.20 -6.39
CA THR A 92 1.36 -0.93 -6.52
C THR A 92 -0.12 -1.19 -6.65
N PHE A 93 -0.93 -0.67 -5.72
CA PHE A 93 -2.38 -0.71 -5.79
C PHE A 93 -2.90 0.61 -6.33
N GLN A 94 -3.69 0.57 -7.39
CA GLN A 94 -4.49 1.71 -7.81
C GLN A 94 -5.84 1.65 -7.09
N VAL A 95 -6.26 2.79 -6.56
CA VAL A 95 -7.54 2.96 -5.87
C VAL A 95 -8.26 4.13 -6.50
N ASP A 96 -9.46 3.86 -7.02
CA ASP A 96 -10.32 4.89 -7.60
C ASP A 96 -11.46 5.22 -6.66
N TYR A 97 -11.62 6.51 -6.38
CA TYR A 97 -12.75 7.07 -5.67
C TYR A 97 -13.54 7.98 -6.61
N GLU A 98 -14.86 7.97 -6.48
CA GLU A 98 -15.72 8.98 -7.09
C GLU A 98 -15.91 10.15 -6.11
N LEU A 99 -15.77 11.38 -6.61
CA LEU A 99 -16.08 12.58 -5.84
C LEU A 99 -17.55 12.96 -6.01
N SER A 100 -18.26 13.11 -4.89
CA SER A 100 -19.66 13.56 -4.85
C SER A 100 -19.79 15.09 -4.73
N GLY A 101 -18.69 15.80 -4.51
CA GLY A 101 -18.64 17.26 -4.34
C GLY A 101 -17.22 17.80 -4.49
N ASP A 102 -17.08 19.12 -4.35
CA ASP A 102 -15.76 19.76 -4.37
C ASP A 102 -15.08 19.59 -3.01
N VAL A 103 -13.91 18.96 -3.02
CA VAL A 103 -13.09 18.70 -1.84
C VAL A 103 -11.76 19.41 -2.01
N GLU A 104 -11.27 20.04 -0.95
CA GLU A 104 -9.97 20.71 -0.97
C GLU A 104 -8.86 19.68 -1.24
N GLN A 105 -7.91 20.04 -2.11
CA GLN A 105 -6.77 19.19 -2.47
C GLN A 105 -6.01 18.68 -1.24
N LYS A 106 -5.81 19.54 -0.23
CA LYS A 106 -5.14 19.17 1.02
C LYS A 106 -5.88 18.06 1.79
N ALA A 107 -7.21 18.10 1.78
CA ALA A 107 -8.04 17.07 2.41
C ALA A 107 -7.95 15.73 1.66
N LEU A 108 -7.92 15.78 0.32
CA LEU A 108 -7.71 14.60 -0.52
C LEU A 108 -6.33 13.96 -0.29
N GLU A 109 -5.27 14.76 -0.17
CA GLU A 109 -3.92 14.28 0.11
C GLU A 109 -3.81 13.61 1.49
N GLU A 110 -4.31 14.25 2.55
CA GLU A 110 -4.33 13.65 3.89
C GLU A 110 -5.14 12.34 3.90
N PHE A 111 -6.30 12.31 3.22
CA PHE A 111 -7.11 11.09 3.07
C PHE A 111 -6.37 9.99 2.32
N ALA A 112 -5.62 10.33 1.26
CA ALA A 112 -4.82 9.37 0.50
C ALA A 112 -3.75 8.72 1.39
N HIS A 113 -3.03 9.51 2.18
CA HIS A 113 -1.96 9.01 3.03
C HIS A 113 -2.44 8.13 4.20
N VAL A 114 -3.68 8.30 4.64
CA VAL A 114 -4.24 7.58 5.79
C VAL A 114 -5.23 6.50 5.34
N ASN A 115 -6.36 6.92 4.78
CA ASN A 115 -7.49 6.04 4.51
C ASN A 115 -7.25 5.15 3.30
N THR A 116 -6.63 5.68 2.26
CA THR A 116 -6.35 4.85 1.07
C THR A 116 -5.36 3.74 1.42
N VAL A 117 -4.29 4.06 2.16
CA VAL A 117 -3.36 3.04 2.66
C VAL A 117 -4.05 2.02 3.56
N HIS A 118 -4.95 2.47 4.44
CA HIS A 118 -5.70 1.56 5.30
C HIS A 118 -6.61 0.62 4.48
N ASN A 119 -7.31 1.15 3.48
CA ASN A 119 -8.19 0.37 2.62
C ASN A 119 -7.43 -0.64 1.75
N THR A 120 -6.21 -0.32 1.31
CA THR A 120 -5.37 -1.25 0.53
C THR A 120 -4.65 -2.29 1.39
N TRP A 121 -4.48 -2.02 2.69
CA TRP A 121 -3.70 -2.88 3.57
C TRP A 121 -4.14 -4.35 3.60
N PRO A 122 -5.43 -4.71 3.66
CA PRO A 122 -5.85 -6.12 3.60
C PRO A 122 -5.47 -6.81 2.29
N PHE A 123 -5.55 -6.09 1.17
CA PHE A 123 -5.19 -6.61 -0.16
C PHE A 123 -3.68 -6.85 -0.25
N TRP A 124 -2.88 -5.93 0.29
CA TRP A 124 -1.44 -6.11 0.41
C TRP A 124 -1.07 -7.32 1.26
N ARG A 125 -1.67 -7.47 2.44
CA ARG A 125 -1.45 -8.63 3.33
C ARG A 125 -1.73 -9.94 2.61
N GLN A 126 -2.87 -10.03 1.94
CA GLN A 126 -3.24 -11.24 1.18
C GLN A 126 -2.29 -11.47 0.00
N TYR A 127 -1.90 -10.41 -0.71
CA TYR A 127 -0.98 -10.50 -1.84
C TYR A 127 0.40 -11.03 -1.42
N VAL A 128 0.97 -10.50 -0.33
CA VAL A 128 2.24 -10.99 0.23
C VAL A 128 2.13 -12.45 0.62
N PHE A 129 1.08 -12.82 1.36
CA PHE A 129 0.87 -14.20 1.80
C PHE A 129 0.77 -15.16 0.61
N ASN A 130 -0.04 -14.82 -0.40
CA ASN A 130 -0.20 -15.65 -1.59
C ASN A 130 1.10 -15.76 -2.40
N THR A 131 1.77 -14.64 -2.62
CA THR A 131 3.01 -14.58 -3.40
C THR A 131 4.13 -15.36 -2.72
N ALA A 132 4.30 -15.20 -1.41
CA ALA A 132 5.30 -15.95 -0.65
C ALA A 132 5.03 -17.46 -0.69
N ASN A 133 3.77 -17.88 -0.45
CA ASN A 133 3.39 -19.29 -0.48
C ASN A 133 3.57 -19.93 -1.85
N GLN A 134 3.11 -19.26 -2.92
CA GLN A 134 3.28 -19.77 -4.29
C GLN A 134 4.75 -19.85 -4.71
N ALA A 135 5.57 -18.96 -4.18
CA ALA A 135 7.01 -18.97 -4.38
C ALA A 135 7.75 -19.94 -3.43
N GLY A 136 7.09 -20.59 -2.47
CA GLY A 136 7.79 -21.41 -1.46
C GLY A 136 8.78 -20.59 -0.62
N LEU A 137 8.46 -19.32 -0.36
CA LEU A 137 9.22 -18.41 0.49
C LEU A 137 8.61 -18.39 1.90
N PRO A 138 9.40 -18.11 2.96
CA PRO A 138 8.87 -17.83 4.27
C PRO A 138 7.96 -16.60 4.18
N CYS A 139 6.77 -16.69 4.78
CA CYS A 139 5.81 -15.60 4.71
C CYS A 139 6.30 -14.41 5.56
N PRO A 140 6.52 -13.22 4.95
CA PRO A 140 6.81 -12.01 5.71
C PRO A 140 5.67 -11.69 6.69
N GLU A 141 6.02 -11.16 7.85
CA GLU A 141 5.02 -10.73 8.83
C GLU A 141 4.51 -9.34 8.44
N ILE A 142 3.26 -9.27 7.99
CA ILE A 142 2.60 -7.98 7.73
C ILE A 142 1.67 -7.63 8.89
N PRO A 143 2.04 -6.64 9.73
CA PRO A 143 1.30 -6.31 10.95
C PRO A 143 -0.09 -5.75 10.65
N LEU A 144 -0.92 -5.62 11.67
CA LEU A 144 -2.18 -4.89 11.54
C LEU A 144 -1.91 -3.39 11.38
N LYS A 145 -2.66 -2.71 10.51
CA LYS A 145 -2.56 -1.25 10.34
C LYS A 145 -3.40 -0.55 11.40
N THR A 146 -2.75 -0.11 12.49
CA THR A 146 -3.43 0.37 13.70
C THR A 146 -3.72 1.89 13.70
N ASP A 147 -3.26 2.64 12.70
CA ASP A 147 -3.24 4.11 12.75
C ASP A 147 -4.60 4.83 12.69
N LEU A 148 -5.72 4.09 12.58
CA LEU A 148 -7.07 4.69 12.70
C LEU A 148 -7.63 4.70 14.14
N LEU A 149 -6.93 4.10 15.11
CA LEU A 149 -7.42 3.95 16.49
C LEU A 149 -6.41 4.43 17.55
N VAL A 150 -5.87 5.64 17.41
CA VAL A 150 -5.26 6.31 18.58
C VAL A 150 -6.35 7.09 19.33
N LYS A 151 -6.92 6.31 20.27
CA LYS A 151 -7.77 6.59 21.43
C LYS A 151 -8.05 8.06 21.75
N SER A 152 -9.33 8.40 21.75
CA SER A 152 -9.92 9.36 22.69
C SER A 152 -9.80 8.80 24.12
N GLN A 153 -8.81 9.25 24.87
CA GLN A 153 -8.84 9.32 26.34
C GLN A 153 -8.11 10.57 26.79
#